data_AF-A0A9D5CYW9-F1
#
_entry.id   AF-A0A9D5CYW9-F1
#
_cell.length_a   1.000
_cell.length_b   1.000
_cell.length_c   1.000
_cell.angle_alpha   90.00
_cell.angle_beta   90.00
_cell.angle_gamma   90.00
#
_symmetry.space_group_name_H-M   'P 1'
#
loop_
_entity.id
_entity.type
_entity.pdbx_description
1 polymer ?
#
loop_
_entity_poly.entity_id
_entity_poly.type
_entity_poly.pdbx_seq_one_letter_code
_entity_poly.pdbx_strand_id
1 'polypeptide(L)'
;MLGVFSGEVVEAPEELVLAGSRTPSPKTRAGELVDRFIRKTEGAVSVRLGSLAQLAYSHSQQSPLRPRLFGVKEEIFCLFEGNLDNLGRLRQHHGLSKNANEVVLVMEAYKALRDRAPYRPSTMLAHLSGSFAFLIFDLATSTLLVARVSLRIELN
;
A
#
# COMPACT_ATOMS: atom_id res chain seq x y z
N MET A 1 -3.83 -6.49 -5.72
CA MET A 1 -3.05 -5.28 -6.05
C MET A 1 -1.60 -5.70 -6.17
N LEU A 2 -0.77 -4.94 -6.88
CA LEU A 2 0.64 -5.19 -7.10
C LEU A 2 1.40 -3.86 -7.00
N GLY A 3 2.53 -3.85 -6.30
CA GLY A 3 3.50 -2.75 -6.32
C GLY A 3 4.87 -3.32 -6.67
N VAL A 4 5.53 -2.71 -7.66
CA VAL A 4 6.88 -3.05 -8.07
C VAL A 4 7.75 -1.82 -7.86
N PHE A 5 8.83 -1.96 -7.11
CA PHE A 5 9.70 -0.86 -6.70
C PHE A 5 11.13 -1.14 -7.14
N SER A 6 11.85 -0.08 -7.49
CA SER A 6 13.27 -0.14 -7.77
C SER A 6 14.08 -0.38 -6.49
N GLY A 7 15.30 -0.90 -6.65
CA GLY A 7 16.24 -1.04 -5.54
C GLY A 7 16.70 0.30 -4.95
N GLU A 8 16.43 1.43 -5.62
CA GLU A 8 16.69 2.77 -5.09
C GLU A 8 15.68 3.16 -3.98
N VAL A 9 14.50 2.52 -3.97
CA VAL A 9 13.43 2.80 -3.00
C VAL A 9 13.49 1.86 -1.81
N VAL A 10 13.69 0.56 -2.06
CA VAL A 10 13.65 -0.48 -1.03
C VAL A 10 14.56 -1.64 -1.40
N GLU A 11 15.31 -2.13 -0.42
CA GLU A 11 16.09 -3.35 -0.58
C GLU A 11 15.23 -4.58 -0.39
N ALA A 12 15.58 -5.67 -1.08
CA ALA A 12 14.90 -6.95 -0.87
C ALA A 12 15.19 -7.44 0.55
N PRO A 13 14.17 -7.86 1.32
CA PRO A 13 14.36 -8.43 2.65
C PRO A 13 15.41 -9.56 2.63
N GLU A 14 16.34 -9.53 3.59
CA GLU A 14 17.44 -10.49 3.66
C GLU A 14 16.93 -11.93 3.72
N GLU A 15 15.78 -12.17 4.36
CA GLU A 15 15.16 -13.48 4.46
C GLU A 15 14.80 -14.07 3.09
N LEU A 16 14.36 -13.23 2.14
CA LEU A 16 14.10 -13.64 0.75
C LEU A 16 15.39 -13.91 -0.02
N VAL A 17 16.46 -13.19 0.31
CA VAL A 17 17.80 -13.39 -0.29
C VAL A 17 18.41 -14.70 0.22
N LEU A 18 18.31 -14.95 1.53
CA LEU A 18 18.84 -16.13 2.23
C LEU A 18 18.05 -17.41 1.93
N ALA A 19 16.74 -17.32 1.75
CA ALA A 19 15.86 -18.44 1.36
C ALA A 19 16.17 -19.04 -0.03
N GLY A 20 17.23 -18.57 -0.69
CA GLY A 20 17.79 -19.24 -1.85
C GLY A 20 17.11 -18.86 -3.15
N SER A 21 17.05 -17.57 -3.48
CA SER A 21 17.09 -17.15 -4.89
C SER A 21 18.52 -17.37 -5.45
N ARG A 22 19.07 -18.57 -5.28
CA ARG A 22 20.34 -19.04 -5.83
C ARG A 22 20.15 -19.93 -7.05
N THR A 23 18.92 -20.29 -7.39
CA THR A 23 18.60 -20.62 -8.78
C THR A 23 18.53 -19.31 -9.55
N PRO A 24 19.14 -19.20 -10.75
CA PRO A 24 18.85 -18.13 -11.67
C PRO A 24 17.43 -18.37 -12.22
N SER A 25 16.42 -18.20 -11.37
CA SER A 25 15.07 -17.93 -11.81
C SER A 25 15.21 -16.78 -12.81
N PRO A 26 14.63 -16.87 -14.02
CA PRO A 26 14.65 -15.74 -14.94
C PRO A 26 14.19 -14.54 -14.13
N LYS A 27 15.05 -13.53 -13.97
CA LYS A 27 14.72 -12.27 -13.29
C LYS A 27 13.59 -11.67 -14.11
N THR A 28 12.37 -12.09 -13.81
CA THR A 28 11.16 -11.67 -14.53
C THR A 28 11.18 -10.17 -14.38
N ARG A 29 11.32 -9.48 -15.51
CA ARG A 29 11.57 -8.04 -15.46
C ARG A 29 10.37 -7.39 -14.78
N ALA A 30 10.60 -6.28 -14.07
CA ALA A 30 9.54 -5.52 -13.40
C ALA A 30 8.33 -5.29 -14.33
N GLY A 31 8.58 -4.91 -15.59
CA GLY A 31 7.53 -4.76 -16.61
C GLY A 31 6.76 -6.05 -16.91
N GLU A 32 7.44 -7.19 -17.04
CA GLU A 32 6.81 -8.48 -17.31
C GLU A 32 5.89 -8.93 -16.16
N LEU A 33 6.24 -8.62 -14.91
CA LEU A 33 5.38 -8.89 -13.75
C LEU A 33 4.08 -8.09 -13.82
N VAL A 34 4.18 -6.80 -14.13
CA VAL A 34 3.01 -5.92 -14.25
C VAL A 34 2.15 -6.31 -15.45
N ASP A 35 2.77 -6.56 -16.61
CA ASP A 35 2.07 -7.01 -17.80
C ASP A 35 1.31 -8.33 -17.58
N ARG A 36 1.94 -9.26 -16.85
CA ARG A 36 1.30 -10.53 -16.46
C ARG A 36 0.13 -10.29 -15.53
N PHE A 37 0.26 -9.39 -14.56
CA PHE A 37 -0.83 -9.01 -13.66
C PHE A 37 -2.01 -8.42 -14.45
N ILE A 38 -1.75 -7.46 -15.34
CA ILE A 38 -2.78 -6.81 -16.16
C ILE A 38 -3.49 -7.82 -17.05
N ARG A 39 -2.74 -8.70 -17.74
CA ARG A 39 -3.35 -9.73 -18.61
C ARG A 39 -4.22 -10.74 -17.87
N LYS A 40 -3.87 -11.07 -16.62
CA LYS A 40 -4.59 -12.07 -15.83
C LYS A 40 -5.72 -11.50 -14.99
N THR A 41 -5.77 -10.17 -14.84
CA THR A 41 -6.69 -9.52 -13.91
C THR A 41 -7.61 -8.60 -14.70
N GLU A 42 -8.87 -9.00 -14.80
CA GLU A 42 -9.91 -8.22 -15.49
C GLU A 42 -9.98 -6.79 -14.93
N GLY A 43 -10.13 -5.80 -15.81
CA GLY A 43 -10.27 -4.39 -15.39
C GLY A 43 -9.07 -3.83 -14.62
N ALA A 44 -7.89 -4.43 -14.75
CA ALA A 44 -6.69 -3.93 -14.10
C ALA A 44 -6.24 -2.59 -14.66
N VAL A 45 -5.85 -1.70 -13.76
CA VAL A 45 -5.26 -0.39 -14.03
C VAL A 45 -3.84 -0.40 -13.48
N SER A 46 -2.91 0.25 -14.18
CA SER A 46 -1.54 0.45 -13.70
C SER A 46 -1.11 1.89 -13.81
N VAL A 47 -0.25 2.32 -12.88
CA VAL A 47 0.35 3.64 -12.81
C VAL A 47 1.86 3.47 -12.70
N ARG A 48 2.60 4.10 -13.60
CA ARG A 48 4.08 4.12 -13.59
C ARG A 48 4.55 5.44 -13.00
N LEU A 49 5.44 5.37 -12.03
CA LEU A 49 5.99 6.49 -11.27
C LEU A 49 7.48 6.61 -11.58
N GLY A 50 7.77 7.11 -12.78
CA GLY A 50 9.13 7.18 -13.32
C GLY A 50 9.82 5.81 -13.39
N SER A 51 11.10 5.78 -13.01
CA SER A 51 11.89 4.55 -12.83
C SER A 51 11.73 3.92 -11.45
N LEU A 52 11.16 4.65 -10.49
CA LEU A 52 11.17 4.26 -9.08
C LEU A 52 10.13 3.19 -8.74
N ALA A 53 8.92 3.29 -9.32
CA ALA A 53 7.83 2.38 -8.99
C ALA A 53 6.82 2.18 -10.12
N GLN A 54 6.13 1.04 -10.09
CA GLN A 54 4.93 0.78 -10.86
C GLN A 54 3.88 0.11 -9.97
N LEU A 55 2.70 0.70 -9.89
CA LEU A 55 1.57 0.20 -9.11
C LEU A 55 0.52 -0.35 -10.07
N ALA A 56 -0.15 -1.44 -9.68
CA ALA A 56 -1.27 -1.99 -10.42
C ALA A 56 -2.37 -2.50 -9.48
N TYR A 57 -3.62 -2.28 -9.85
CA TYR A 57 -4.77 -2.72 -9.06
C TYR A 57 -5.96 -3.04 -9.96
N SER A 58 -6.95 -3.72 -9.40
CA SER A 58 -8.20 -4.03 -10.07
C SER A 58 -9.31 -4.11 -9.02
N HIS A 59 -10.56 -3.96 -9.46
CA HIS A 59 -11.75 -4.28 -8.67
C HIS A 59 -12.30 -5.69 -8.94
N SER A 60 -11.72 -6.47 -9.86
CA SER A 60 -12.15 -7.84 -10.17
C SER A 60 -12.10 -8.77 -8.96
N GLN A 61 -13.17 -9.51 -8.67
CA GLN A 61 -13.25 -10.43 -7.52
C GLN A 61 -13.02 -9.72 -6.16
N GLN A 62 -13.34 -8.43 -6.07
CA GLN A 62 -13.26 -7.70 -4.82
C GLN A 62 -14.37 -8.16 -3.85
N SER A 63 -13.99 -8.46 -2.62
CA SER A 63 -14.97 -8.68 -1.55
C SER A 63 -15.63 -7.35 -1.15
N PRO A 64 -16.97 -7.29 -1.03
CA PRO A 64 -17.66 -6.12 -0.50
C PRO A 64 -17.20 -5.73 0.92
N LEU A 65 -16.77 -6.71 1.72
CA LEU A 65 -16.31 -6.49 3.10
C LEU A 65 -14.86 -6.01 3.18
N ARG A 66 -14.09 -6.19 2.10
CA ARG A 66 -12.68 -5.80 2.00
C ARG A 66 -12.45 -5.04 0.70
N PRO A 67 -12.97 -3.80 0.61
CA PRO A 67 -12.85 -3.00 -0.60
C PRO A 67 -11.39 -2.73 -0.92
N ARG A 68 -11.05 -2.68 -2.21
CA ARG A 68 -9.76 -2.18 -2.68
C ARG A 68 -9.94 -0.74 -3.13
N LEU A 69 -9.07 0.14 -2.67
CA LEU A 69 -9.09 1.56 -2.93
C LEU A 69 -7.71 1.99 -3.43
N PHE A 70 -7.73 2.94 -4.36
CA PHE A 70 -6.53 3.63 -4.82
C PHE A 70 -6.73 5.13 -4.64
N GLY A 71 -5.72 5.80 -4.11
CA GLY A 71 -5.75 7.23 -3.86
C GLY A 71 -4.41 7.87 -4.17
N VAL A 72 -4.45 9.11 -4.65
CA VAL A 72 -3.27 9.93 -4.89
C VAL A 72 -3.55 11.33 -4.36
N LYS A 73 -2.63 11.86 -3.56
CA LYS A 73 -2.67 13.25 -3.10
C LYS A 73 -1.24 13.76 -2.90
N GLU A 74 -0.90 14.90 -3.49
CA GLU A 74 0.40 15.56 -3.29
C GLU A 74 1.59 14.60 -3.45
N GLU A 75 1.61 13.85 -4.56
CA GLU A 75 2.66 12.85 -4.89
C GLU A 75 2.74 11.65 -3.93
N ILE A 76 1.78 11.51 -3.02
CA ILE A 76 1.60 10.34 -2.17
C ILE A 76 0.59 9.41 -2.82
N PHE A 77 1.01 8.19 -3.16
CA PHE A 77 0.21 7.16 -3.79
C PHE A 77 -0.13 6.08 -2.76
N CYS A 78 -1.39 5.71 -2.63
CA CYS A 78 -1.82 4.68 -1.70
C CYS A 78 -2.69 3.62 -2.39
N LEU A 79 -2.31 2.36 -2.22
CA LEU A 79 -3.18 1.21 -2.47
C LEU A 79 -3.63 0.67 -1.13
N PHE A 80 -4.93 0.51 -0.94
CA PHE A 80 -5.54 0.07 0.31
C PHE A 80 -6.52 -1.07 0.04
N GLU A 81 -6.56 -2.06 0.92
CA GLU A 81 -7.53 -3.15 0.92
C GLU A 81 -8.05 -3.39 2.33
N GLY A 82 -9.37 -3.43 2.52
CA GLY A 82 -9.96 -3.78 3.82
C GLY A 82 -10.77 -2.64 4.42
N ASN A 83 -10.80 -2.59 5.75
CA ASN A 83 -11.57 -1.60 6.50
C ASN A 83 -10.82 -1.15 7.76
N LEU A 84 -11.21 0.02 8.26
CA LEU A 84 -10.76 0.57 9.54
C LEU A 84 -11.97 0.67 10.48
N ASP A 85 -11.99 -0.12 11.54
CA ASP A 85 -13.08 -0.15 12.53
C ASP A 85 -13.24 1.19 13.25
N ASN A 86 -12.13 1.92 13.41
CA ASN A 86 -12.09 3.20 14.11
C ASN A 86 -12.02 4.41 13.16
N LEU A 87 -12.40 4.25 11.89
CA LEU A 87 -12.34 5.28 10.86
C LEU A 87 -13.08 6.57 11.25
N GLY A 88 -14.29 6.46 11.82
CA GLY A 88 -15.07 7.63 12.24
C GLY A 88 -14.35 8.49 13.28
N ARG A 89 -13.72 7.85 14.28
CA ARG A 89 -12.91 8.52 15.30
C ARG A 89 -11.67 9.19 14.69
N LEU A 90 -10.99 8.49 13.79
CA LEU A 90 -9.80 9.01 13.13
C LEU A 90 -10.13 10.20 12.22
N ARG A 91 -11.26 10.18 11.49
CA ARG A 91 -11.72 11.34 10.70
C ARG A 91 -11.88 12.58 11.57
N GLN A 92 -12.52 12.44 12.73
CA GLN A 92 -12.70 13.55 13.66
C GLN A 92 -11.36 14.07 14.18
N HIS A 93 -10.45 13.16 14.58
CA HIS A 93 -9.12 13.53 15.10
C HIS A 93 -8.26 14.27 14.07
N HIS A 94 -8.35 13.88 12.81
CA HIS A 94 -7.61 14.50 11.70
C HIS A 94 -8.37 15.66 11.03
N GLY A 95 -9.56 16.04 11.51
CA GLY A 95 -10.36 17.12 10.91
C GLY A 95 -10.80 16.85 9.48
N LEU A 96 -11.00 15.59 9.10
CA LEU A 96 -11.35 15.17 7.74
C LEU A 96 -12.85 15.30 7.46
N SER A 97 -13.18 15.41 6.17
CA SER A 97 -14.59 15.45 5.74
C SER A 97 -15.33 14.16 6.10
N LYS A 98 -16.66 14.24 6.23
CA LYS A 98 -17.50 13.07 6.53
C LYS A 98 -17.37 11.96 5.47
N ASN A 99 -16.99 12.31 4.24
CA ASN A 99 -16.86 11.40 3.11
C ASN A 99 -15.45 10.83 2.93
N ALA A 100 -14.47 11.21 3.78
CA ALA A 100 -13.13 10.66 3.73
C ALA A 100 -13.16 9.15 4.00
N ASN A 101 -12.69 8.36 3.03
CA ASN A 101 -12.58 6.91 3.17
C ASN A 101 -11.22 6.52 3.76
N GLU A 102 -10.96 5.22 3.87
CA GLU A 102 -9.77 4.64 4.47
C GLU A 102 -8.49 5.08 3.75
N VAL A 103 -8.49 5.10 2.41
CA VAL A 103 -7.30 5.48 1.63
C VAL A 103 -6.96 6.96 1.84
N VAL A 104 -7.96 7.84 1.88
CA VAL A 104 -7.74 9.26 2.19
C VAL A 104 -7.19 9.40 3.61
N LEU A 105 -7.83 8.75 4.59
CA LEU A 105 -7.38 8.83 5.98
C LEU A 105 -5.92 8.39 6.15
N VAL A 106 -5.53 7.27 5.53
CA VAL A 106 -4.17 6.73 5.60
C VAL A 106 -3.15 7.69 4.99
N MET A 107 -3.46 8.29 3.83
CA MET A 107 -2.58 9.30 3.21
C MET A 107 -2.43 10.56 4.06
N GLU A 108 -3.53 11.10 4.61
CA GLU A 108 -3.49 12.30 5.45
C GLU A 108 -2.75 12.05 6.77
N ALA A 109 -2.95 10.90 7.41
CA ALA A 109 -2.26 10.53 8.63
C ALA A 109 -0.74 10.39 8.40
N TYR A 110 -0.33 9.73 7.31
CA TYR A 110 1.07 9.64 6.90
C TYR A 110 1.67 11.03 6.68
N LYS A 111 1.02 11.86 5.87
CA LYS A 111 1.48 13.22 5.55
C LYS A 111 1.61 14.09 6.80
N ALA A 112 0.62 14.04 7.70
CA ALA A 112 0.62 14.83 8.92
C ALA A 112 1.82 14.52 9.83
N LEU A 113 2.25 13.25 9.89
CA LEU A 113 3.44 12.86 10.65
C LEU A 113 4.74 13.16 9.89
N ARG A 114 4.79 12.91 8.59
CA ARG A 114 5.94 13.23 7.73
C ARG A 114 6.30 14.72 7.81
N ASP A 115 5.30 15.59 7.75
CA ASP A 115 5.49 17.04 7.72
C ASP A 115 5.78 17.62 9.13
N ARG A 116 5.66 16.81 10.19
CA ARG A 116 5.90 17.23 11.58
C ARG A 116 7.11 16.49 12.14
N ALA A 117 8.27 17.14 12.11
CA ALA A 117 9.41 16.66 12.87
C ALA A 117 9.09 16.63 14.38
N PRO A 118 9.58 15.64 15.16
CA PRO A 118 10.48 14.55 14.79
C PRO A 118 9.75 13.20 14.57
N TYR A 119 8.48 13.20 14.17
CA TYR A 119 7.67 11.98 14.15
C TYR A 119 8.00 11.07 12.96
N ARG A 120 8.17 9.77 13.21
CA ARG A 120 8.26 8.77 12.14
C ARG A 120 6.86 8.50 11.58
N PRO A 121 6.63 8.57 10.25
CA PRO A 121 5.30 8.35 9.68
C PRO A 121 4.68 6.99 10.06
N SER A 122 5.49 5.95 10.24
CA SER A 122 5.04 4.62 10.66
C SER A 122 4.35 4.59 12.03
N THR A 123 4.54 5.61 12.88
CA THR A 123 3.85 5.69 14.18
C THR A 123 2.33 5.79 14.04
N MET A 124 1.80 6.22 12.88
CA MET A 124 0.36 6.19 12.60
C MET A 124 -0.25 4.80 12.78
N LEU A 125 0.51 3.73 12.53
CA LEU A 125 0.03 2.35 12.56
C LEU A 125 -0.54 1.97 13.92
N ALA A 126 0.00 2.51 15.01
CA ALA A 126 -0.47 2.27 16.37
C ALA A 126 -1.89 2.80 16.62
N HIS A 127 -2.38 3.72 15.78
CA HIS A 127 -3.70 4.30 15.90
C HIS A 127 -4.75 3.63 15.01
N LEU A 128 -4.34 2.73 14.11
CA LEU A 128 -5.23 2.04 13.18
C LEU A 128 -5.78 0.77 13.82
N SER A 129 -7.10 0.57 13.74
CA SER A 129 -7.77 -0.66 14.14
C SER A 129 -8.64 -1.14 12.99
N GLY A 130 -8.60 -2.44 12.69
CA GLY A 130 -9.38 -3.05 11.62
C GLY A 130 -8.66 -4.20 10.94
N SER A 131 -9.25 -4.68 9.85
CA SER A 131 -8.65 -5.70 8.99
C SER A 131 -8.29 -5.07 7.65
N PHE A 132 -7.03 -4.68 7.48
CA PHE A 132 -6.56 -3.92 6.33
C PHE A 132 -5.17 -4.34 5.84
N ALA A 133 -4.88 -4.01 4.59
CA ALA A 133 -3.54 -4.00 4.03
C ALA A 133 -3.38 -2.74 3.19
N PHE A 134 -2.24 -2.08 3.27
CA PHE A 134 -1.95 -0.96 2.40
C PHE A 134 -0.47 -0.85 2.07
N LEU A 135 -0.20 -0.13 0.99
CA LEU A 135 1.09 0.50 0.75
C LEU A 135 0.86 1.99 0.51
N ILE A 136 1.79 2.80 1.02
CA ILE A 136 1.97 4.20 0.66
C ILE A 136 3.33 4.30 -0.02
N PHE A 137 3.36 4.92 -1.20
CA PHE A 137 4.58 5.36 -1.82
C PHE A 137 4.54 6.88 -1.96
N ASP A 138 5.46 7.54 -1.25
CA ASP A 138 5.65 8.98 -1.29
C ASP A 138 6.77 9.30 -2.27
N LEU A 139 6.38 9.81 -3.45
CA LEU A 139 7.32 10.08 -4.53
C LEU A 139 8.28 11.23 -4.17
N ALA A 140 7.83 12.22 -3.40
CA ALA A 140 8.64 13.38 -3.03
C ALA A 140 9.85 13.00 -2.15
N THR A 141 9.70 11.94 -1.33
CA THR A 141 10.74 11.45 -0.42
C THR A 141 11.27 10.08 -0.81
N SER A 142 10.81 9.51 -1.93
CA SER A 142 11.08 8.13 -2.35
C SER A 142 10.87 7.09 -1.23
N THR A 143 9.87 7.31 -0.36
CA THR A 143 9.62 6.48 0.81
C THR A 143 8.48 5.51 0.58
N LEU A 144 8.70 4.25 0.94
CA LEU A 144 7.70 3.18 0.91
C LEU A 144 7.31 2.78 2.33
N LEU A 145 6.01 2.82 2.64
CA LEU A 145 5.44 2.26 3.87
C LEU A 145 4.42 1.19 3.51
N VAL A 146 4.63 -0.04 3.98
CA VAL A 146 3.71 -1.17 3.76
C VAL A 146 3.24 -1.69 5.11
N ALA A 147 1.95 -1.97 5.24
CA ALA A 147 1.39 -2.56 6.45
C ALA A 147 0.27 -3.54 6.12
N ARG A 148 0.12 -4.56 6.97
CA ARG A 148 -1.00 -5.50 6.93
C ARG A 148 -1.40 -5.90 8.34
N VAL A 149 -2.70 -5.83 8.61
CA VAL A 149 -3.35 -6.35 9.81
C VAL A 149 -4.50 -7.24 9.37
N SER A 150 -4.54 -8.47 9.85
CA SER A 150 -5.61 -9.41 9.56
C SER A 150 -5.99 -10.13 10.84
N LEU A 151 -7.28 -10.28 11.10
CA LEU A 151 -7.76 -11.13 12.19
C LEU A 151 -7.33 -12.57 11.90
N ARG A 152 -6.56 -13.18 12.82
CA ARG A 152 -6.41 -14.64 12.84
C ARG A 152 -7.70 -15.21 13.38
N ILE A 153 -8.47 -15.87 12.52
CA ILE A 153 -9.49 -16.80 12.98
C ILE A 153 -8.75 -18.12 13.20
N GLU A 154 -8.39 -18.42 14.44
CA GLU A 154 -8.03 -19.78 14.83
C GLU A 154 -9.33 -20.58 14.83
N LEU A 155 -9.52 -21.39 13.79
CA LEU A 155 -10.59 -22.38 13.77
C LEU A 155 -10.11 -23.54 14.65
N ASN A 156 -10.79 -23.73 15.78
CA ASN A 156 -10.62 -24.86 16.69
C ASN A 156 -11.29 -26.12 16.15
#